data_AF-A0AAD8FPC4-F1
#
_entry.id   AF-A0AAD8FPC4-F1
#
_cell.length_a   1.000
_cell.length_b   1.000
_cell.length_c   1.000
_cell.angle_alpha   90.00
_cell.angle_beta   90.00
_cell.angle_gamma   90.00
#
_symmetry.space_group_name_H-M   'P 1'
#
loop_
_entity.id
_entity.type
_entity.pdbx_description
1 polymer ?
#
loop_
_entity_poly.entity_id
_entity_poly.type
_entity_poly.pdbx_seq_one_letter_code
_entity_poly.pdbx_strand_id
1 'polypeptide(L)'
;MSRITRSDEDKDLGWDAWGSWSDCSRTCGGGASYSLRRCLNGRNCEGRNIRYKTCSNMECPVEIGDFRAQQCSAHNDVKYQGHTYEWLPVYNDPAAPCALKCKARGKNQVVELAPKVLDGTRCKTDSLDMCISGICQAVGCDRQLGSNAKEDNCGVCAGDGSTCRLVRGQSKTHVSPEKRRYTRSSQLLQKYTFGATQTA
;
A
#
# COMPACT_ATOMS: atom_id res chain seq x y z
N MET A 1 -7.68 50.88 -0.96
CA MET A 1 -6.90 49.85 -1.68
C MET A 1 -7.20 48.52 -1.03
N SER A 2 -8.12 47.75 -1.58
CA SER A 2 -8.45 46.41 -1.06
C SER A 2 -8.41 45.44 -2.24
N ARG A 3 -7.25 44.83 -2.47
CA ARG A 3 -7.12 43.64 -3.31
C ARG A 3 -7.19 42.45 -2.37
N ILE A 4 -8.35 41.79 -2.32
CA ILE A 4 -8.42 40.41 -1.83
C ILE A 4 -8.68 39.56 -3.07
N THR A 5 -7.63 38.88 -3.51
CA THR A 5 -7.64 37.80 -4.49
C THR A 5 -8.48 36.65 -3.93
N ARG A 6 -9.63 36.38 -4.52
CA ARG A 6 -10.50 35.26 -4.13
C ARG A 6 -11.08 34.60 -5.38
N SER A 7 -10.22 33.96 -6.17
CA SER A 7 -10.64 33.24 -7.38
C SER A 7 -10.47 31.71 -7.30
N ASP A 8 -10.25 31.16 -6.10
CA ASP A 8 -10.24 29.70 -5.87
C ASP A 8 -11.35 29.22 -4.90
N GLU A 9 -12.23 30.11 -4.43
CA GLU A 9 -13.39 29.75 -3.59
C GLU A 9 -14.72 29.63 -4.37
N ASP A 10 -14.66 29.66 -5.71
CA ASP A 10 -15.87 29.71 -6.55
C ASP A 10 -16.14 28.43 -7.36
N LYS A 11 -15.61 27.28 -6.88
CA LYS A 11 -15.90 25.93 -7.43
C LYS A 11 -16.72 25.03 -6.51
N ASP A 12 -17.08 25.49 -5.31
CA ASP A 12 -17.71 24.66 -4.27
C ASP A 12 -19.10 25.17 -3.85
N LEU A 13 -19.76 26.01 -4.65
CA LEU A 13 -21.09 26.59 -4.34
C LEU A 13 -22.24 25.56 -4.20
N GLY A 14 -21.97 24.27 -4.36
CA GLY A 14 -22.98 23.21 -4.21
C GLY A 14 -22.62 22.12 -3.22
N TRP A 15 -21.40 22.06 -2.72
CA TRP A 15 -21.01 21.05 -1.75
C TRP A 15 -21.07 21.60 -0.32
N ASP A 16 -21.45 20.74 0.61
CA ASP A 16 -21.24 20.97 2.04
C ASP A 16 -19.75 20.84 2.37
N ALA A 17 -19.35 21.35 3.53
CA ALA A 17 -18.01 21.11 4.05
C ALA A 17 -17.73 19.60 4.15
N TRP A 18 -16.48 19.22 3.94
CA TRP A 18 -16.04 17.86 4.20
C TRP A 18 -16.27 17.51 5.67
N GLY A 19 -16.96 16.40 5.92
CA GLY A 19 -17.14 15.85 7.24
C GLY A 19 -15.82 15.36 7.85
N SER A 20 -15.86 15.05 9.14
CA SER A 20 -14.75 14.44 9.85
C SER A 20 -14.28 13.16 9.15
N TRP A 21 -12.99 12.88 9.31
CA TRP A 21 -12.41 11.62 8.86
C TRP A 21 -12.97 10.45 9.66
N SER A 22 -13.24 9.33 8.98
CA SER A 22 -13.60 8.06 9.61
C SER A 22 -12.45 7.53 10.45
N ASP A 23 -12.76 6.55 11.30
CA ASP A 23 -11.73 5.70 11.89
C ASP A 23 -10.86 5.07 10.80
N CYS A 24 -9.60 4.83 11.16
CA CYS A 24 -8.67 4.19 10.26
C CYS A 24 -9.06 2.71 10.12
N SER A 25 -9.02 2.17 8.90
CA SER A 25 -9.29 0.75 8.65
C SER A 25 -8.31 -0.19 9.35
N ARG A 26 -7.17 0.34 9.80
CA ARG A 26 -6.11 -0.39 10.51
C ARG A 26 -5.53 0.48 11.63
N THR A 27 -5.01 -0.15 12.66
CA THR A 27 -4.30 0.53 13.76
C THR A 27 -2.79 0.65 13.52
N CYS A 28 -2.26 -0.06 12.52
CA CYS A 28 -0.85 -0.05 12.11
C CYS A 28 -0.70 -0.47 10.64
N GLY A 29 0.53 -0.39 10.13
CA GLY A 29 0.96 -0.90 8.83
C GLY A 29 0.46 -0.10 7.63
N GLY A 30 -0.12 1.07 7.87
CA GLY A 30 -0.82 1.89 6.87
C GLY A 30 -2.22 1.35 6.58
N GLY A 31 -3.24 2.10 7.00
CA GLY A 31 -4.65 1.89 6.65
C GLY A 31 -5.22 3.06 5.84
N ALA A 32 -6.53 3.01 5.61
CA ALA A 32 -7.26 4.05 4.90
C ALA A 32 -8.37 4.63 5.79
N SER A 33 -8.59 5.94 5.67
CA SER A 33 -9.69 6.66 6.29
C SER A 33 -10.40 7.47 5.21
N TYR A 34 -11.71 7.61 5.32
CA TYR A 34 -12.52 8.35 4.37
C TYR A 34 -13.21 9.55 5.01
N SER A 35 -13.53 10.55 4.21
CA SER A 35 -14.31 11.72 4.61
C SER A 35 -15.38 11.95 3.54
N LEU A 36 -16.60 12.22 4.00
CA LEU A 36 -17.78 12.41 3.15
C LEU A 36 -18.19 13.87 3.13
N ARG A 37 -18.78 14.31 2.03
CA ARG A 37 -19.49 15.60 1.93
C ARG A 37 -20.83 15.40 1.24
N ARG A 38 -21.79 16.27 1.52
CA ARG A 38 -23.13 16.21 0.91
C ARG A 38 -23.25 17.24 -0.20
N CYS A 39 -23.95 16.90 -1.27
CA CYS A 39 -24.33 17.88 -2.29
C CYS A 39 -25.55 18.65 -1.78
N LEU A 40 -25.39 19.94 -1.53
CA LEU A 40 -26.45 20.85 -1.08
C LEU A 40 -27.39 21.21 -2.23
N ASN A 41 -26.89 21.25 -3.47
CA ASN A 41 -27.66 21.56 -4.68
C ASN A 41 -28.28 20.31 -5.34
N GLY A 42 -28.56 19.26 -4.56
CA GLY A 42 -29.20 18.03 -5.04
C GLY A 42 -28.24 17.09 -5.79
N ARG A 43 -28.34 17.01 -7.12
CA ARG A 43 -27.51 16.10 -7.96
C ARG A 43 -26.51 16.83 -8.87
N ASN A 44 -26.49 18.16 -8.88
CA ASN A 44 -25.70 18.96 -9.82
C ASN A 44 -24.30 19.31 -9.29
N CYS A 45 -23.77 18.54 -8.35
CA CYS A 45 -22.43 18.79 -7.84
C CYS A 45 -21.38 18.00 -8.63
N GLU A 46 -20.40 18.71 -9.19
CA GLU A 46 -19.28 18.09 -9.89
C GLU A 46 -18.25 17.52 -8.90
N GLY A 47 -17.70 16.34 -9.24
CA GLY A 47 -16.70 15.65 -8.44
C GLY A 47 -17.29 14.59 -7.49
N ARG A 48 -16.43 14.02 -6.64
CA ARG A 48 -16.79 12.93 -5.73
C ARG A 48 -17.32 13.49 -4.40
N ASN A 49 -18.27 12.79 -3.80
CA ASN A 49 -18.78 13.04 -2.44
C ASN A 49 -17.96 12.36 -1.34
N ILE A 50 -16.89 11.66 -1.72
CA ILE A 50 -16.00 10.92 -0.84
C ILE A 50 -14.54 11.18 -1.20
N ARG A 51 -13.69 11.35 -0.19
CA ARG A 51 -12.23 11.42 -0.31
C ARG A 51 -11.59 10.47 0.69
N TYR A 52 -10.35 10.08 0.39
CA TYR A 52 -9.59 9.12 1.19
C TYR A 52 -8.23 9.68 1.56
N LYS A 53 -7.68 9.19 2.66
CA LYS A 53 -6.28 9.41 3.06
C LYS A 53 -5.71 8.15 3.69
N THR A 54 -4.39 8.05 3.71
CA THR A 54 -3.69 7.06 4.54
C THR A 54 -3.72 7.46 6.01
N CYS A 55 -3.66 6.48 6.89
CA CYS A 55 -3.64 6.65 8.35
C CYS A 55 -2.89 5.48 9.01
N SER A 56 -2.58 5.60 10.30
CA SER A 56 -1.90 4.55 11.08
C SER A 56 -0.62 4.01 10.41
N ASN A 57 0.25 4.92 10.00
CA ASN A 57 1.45 4.63 9.22
C ASN A 57 2.59 3.96 10.01
N MET A 58 2.42 3.77 11.32
CA MET A 58 3.38 3.07 12.17
C MET A 58 3.45 1.59 11.79
N GLU A 59 4.62 0.97 11.88
CA GLU A 59 4.76 -0.45 11.54
C GLU A 59 3.97 -1.35 12.49
N CYS A 60 3.45 -2.45 11.95
CA CYS A 60 2.75 -3.44 12.77
C CYS A 60 3.78 -4.34 13.47
N PRO A 61 3.51 -4.75 14.72
CA PRO A 61 4.17 -5.91 15.32
C PRO A 61 4.05 -7.13 14.41
N VAL A 62 5.08 -7.96 14.38
CA VAL A 62 5.16 -9.17 13.54
C VAL A 62 3.97 -10.12 13.81
N GLU A 63 3.51 -10.17 15.06
CA GLU A 63 2.42 -11.06 15.51
C GLU A 63 1.05 -10.73 14.90
N ILE A 64 0.82 -9.48 14.49
CA ILE A 64 -0.46 -9.10 13.87
C ILE A 64 -0.60 -9.79 12.50
N GLY A 65 0.51 -10.08 11.83
CA GLY A 65 0.50 -10.71 10.52
C GLY A 65 -0.04 -9.80 9.40
N ASP A 66 -0.31 -10.41 8.25
CA ASP A 66 -0.74 -9.70 7.05
C ASP A 66 -2.27 -9.44 7.04
N PHE A 67 -2.66 -8.21 6.68
CA PHE A 67 -4.05 -7.78 6.72
C PHE A 67 -4.94 -8.48 5.68
N ARG A 68 -4.38 -8.91 4.53
CA ARG A 68 -5.13 -9.74 3.56
C ARG A 68 -5.26 -11.16 4.06
N ALA A 69 -4.23 -11.71 4.70
CA ALA A 69 -4.27 -13.03 5.33
C ALA A 69 -5.35 -13.10 6.41
N GLN A 70 -5.46 -12.07 7.26
CA GLN A 70 -6.53 -11.96 8.26
C GLN A 70 -7.91 -12.04 7.62
N GLN A 71 -8.14 -11.31 6.52
CA GLN A 71 -9.41 -11.34 5.79
C GLN A 71 -9.74 -12.72 5.22
N CYS A 72 -8.76 -13.47 4.68
CA CYS A 72 -9.00 -14.86 4.28
C CYS A 72 -9.32 -15.75 5.49
N SER A 73 -8.55 -15.62 6.58
CA SER A 73 -8.71 -16.47 7.76
C SER A 73 -10.04 -16.25 8.49
N ALA A 74 -10.66 -15.08 8.35
CA ALA A 74 -12.00 -14.79 8.85
C ALA A 74 -13.08 -15.72 8.26
N HIS A 75 -12.80 -16.40 7.15
CA HIS A 75 -13.69 -17.38 6.53
C HIS A 75 -13.38 -18.84 6.91
N ASN A 76 -12.43 -19.10 7.81
CA ASN A 76 -12.03 -20.48 8.16
C ASN A 76 -13.17 -21.27 8.81
N ASP A 77 -14.01 -20.60 9.61
CA ASP A 77 -15.16 -21.21 10.29
C ASP A 77 -16.42 -21.27 9.41
N VAL A 78 -16.35 -20.74 8.18
CA VAL A 78 -17.46 -20.72 7.22
C VAL A 78 -17.32 -21.91 6.26
N LYS A 79 -18.39 -22.71 6.14
CA LYS A 79 -18.40 -23.84 5.20
C LYS A 79 -18.47 -23.36 3.75
N TYR A 80 -17.50 -23.74 2.95
CA TYR A 80 -17.51 -23.62 1.50
C TYR A 80 -17.79 -25.00 0.89
N GLN A 81 -18.87 -25.14 0.13
CA GLN A 81 -19.30 -26.43 -0.44
C GLN A 81 -19.37 -27.56 0.61
N GLY A 82 -19.83 -27.23 1.83
CA GLY A 82 -20.01 -28.20 2.92
C GLY A 82 -18.78 -28.46 3.78
N HIS A 83 -17.59 -27.98 3.40
CA HIS A 83 -16.34 -28.17 4.14
C HIS A 83 -15.80 -26.84 4.67
N THR A 84 -15.12 -26.89 5.81
CA THR A 84 -14.28 -25.78 6.28
C THR A 84 -12.87 -25.96 5.74
N TYR A 85 -12.19 -24.84 5.51
CA TYR A 85 -10.84 -24.82 4.99
C TYR A 85 -10.01 -23.82 5.78
N GLU A 86 -8.71 -24.07 5.83
CA GLU A 86 -7.77 -23.02 6.20
C GLU A 86 -7.43 -22.20 4.95
N TRP A 87 -7.94 -20.97 4.90
CA TRP A 87 -7.79 -20.07 3.77
C TRP A 87 -6.51 -19.26 3.86
N LEU A 88 -5.72 -19.30 2.80
CA LEU A 88 -4.51 -18.50 2.63
C LEU A 88 -4.71 -17.47 1.52
N PRO A 89 -4.19 -16.24 1.67
CA PRO A 89 -4.36 -15.20 0.65
C PRO A 89 -3.64 -15.53 -0.65
N VAL A 90 -4.27 -15.13 -1.76
CA VAL A 90 -3.62 -15.02 -3.07
C VAL A 90 -3.24 -13.57 -3.29
N TYR A 91 -1.97 -13.36 -3.67
CA TYR A 91 -1.38 -12.05 -3.90
C TYR A 91 -1.10 -11.82 -5.38
N ASN A 92 -0.90 -10.55 -5.75
CA ASN A 92 -0.41 -10.12 -7.06
C ASN A 92 -1.24 -10.66 -8.24
N ASP A 93 -2.57 -10.77 -8.05
CA ASP A 93 -3.48 -11.09 -9.15
C ASP A 93 -3.47 -9.93 -10.16
N PRO A 94 -3.08 -10.16 -11.42
CA PRO A 94 -2.92 -9.08 -12.39
C PRO A 94 -4.26 -8.51 -12.88
N ALA A 95 -5.34 -9.28 -12.79
CA ALA A 95 -6.65 -8.87 -13.28
C ALA A 95 -7.49 -8.20 -12.17
N ALA A 96 -7.42 -8.75 -10.95
CA ALA A 96 -8.22 -8.29 -9.81
C ALA A 96 -7.37 -8.22 -8.53
N PRO A 97 -6.38 -7.31 -8.47
CA PRO A 97 -5.45 -7.23 -7.32
C PRO A 97 -6.16 -6.88 -6.01
N CYS A 98 -7.36 -6.30 -6.06
CA CYS A 98 -8.14 -5.91 -4.90
C CYS A 98 -9.33 -6.83 -4.58
N ALA A 99 -9.53 -7.93 -5.30
CA ALA A 99 -10.48 -8.96 -4.90
C ALA A 99 -9.89 -9.82 -3.77
N LEU A 100 -10.73 -10.32 -2.87
CA LEU A 100 -10.31 -11.25 -1.82
C LEU A 100 -10.31 -12.68 -2.40
N LYS A 101 -9.21 -13.03 -3.06
CA LYS A 101 -8.97 -14.40 -3.53
C LYS A 101 -8.17 -15.17 -2.48
N CYS A 102 -8.67 -16.34 -2.12
CA CYS A 102 -8.07 -17.21 -1.12
C CYS A 102 -7.91 -18.63 -1.66
N LYS A 103 -6.84 -19.30 -1.25
CA LYS A 103 -6.57 -20.69 -1.58
C LYS A 103 -6.69 -21.57 -0.34
N ALA A 104 -7.28 -22.74 -0.48
CA ALA A 104 -7.33 -23.71 0.62
C ALA A 104 -5.94 -24.32 0.86
N ARG A 105 -5.46 -24.31 2.10
CA ARG A 105 -4.16 -24.90 2.46
C ARG A 105 -4.10 -26.38 2.06
N GLY A 106 -3.03 -26.76 1.36
CA GLY A 106 -2.80 -28.14 0.93
C GLY A 106 -3.73 -28.63 -0.20
N LYS A 107 -4.49 -27.74 -0.84
CA LYS A 107 -5.37 -28.05 -1.98
C LYS A 107 -5.10 -27.10 -3.15
N ASN A 108 -5.46 -27.50 -4.36
CA ASN A 108 -5.38 -26.65 -5.56
C ASN A 108 -6.63 -25.79 -5.79
N GLN A 109 -7.36 -25.47 -4.72
CA GLN A 109 -8.62 -24.74 -4.80
C GLN A 109 -8.38 -23.27 -4.47
N VAL A 110 -8.59 -22.41 -5.46
CA VAL A 110 -8.58 -20.95 -5.34
C VAL A 110 -9.99 -20.45 -5.57
N VAL A 111 -10.49 -19.61 -4.68
CA VAL A 111 -11.85 -19.06 -4.74
C VAL A 111 -11.80 -17.57 -4.43
N GLU A 112 -12.76 -16.82 -4.98
CA GLU A 112 -12.99 -15.44 -4.61
C GLU A 112 -14.04 -15.41 -3.48
N LEU A 113 -13.59 -15.10 -2.26
CA LEU A 113 -14.48 -15.06 -1.08
C LEU A 113 -15.21 -13.72 -0.95
N ALA A 114 -14.65 -12.64 -1.51
CA ALA A 114 -15.31 -11.34 -1.59
C ALA A 114 -14.84 -10.56 -2.83
N PRO A 115 -15.71 -9.74 -3.44
CA PRO A 115 -15.39 -8.96 -4.65
C PRO A 115 -14.33 -7.88 -4.40
N LYS A 116 -14.19 -7.45 -3.14
CA LYS A 116 -13.14 -6.50 -2.72
C LYS A 116 -12.63 -6.83 -1.32
N VAL A 117 -11.34 -6.62 -1.11
CA VAL A 117 -10.72 -6.53 0.21
C VAL A 117 -11.14 -5.23 0.91
N LEU A 118 -10.95 -5.17 2.23
CA LEU A 118 -11.13 -3.96 3.02
C LEU A 118 -10.17 -2.85 2.57
N ASP A 119 -10.64 -1.61 2.64
CA ASP A 119 -9.85 -0.45 2.24
C ASP A 119 -8.57 -0.33 3.09
N GLY A 120 -7.45 0.02 2.44
CA GLY A 120 -6.13 0.05 3.07
C GLY A 120 -5.37 -1.27 3.04
N THR A 121 -5.95 -2.34 2.51
CA THR A 121 -5.22 -3.60 2.22
C THR A 121 -4.25 -3.37 1.07
N ARG A 122 -3.00 -3.84 1.18
CA ARG A 122 -2.04 -3.80 0.07
C ARG A 122 -2.58 -4.58 -1.13
N CYS A 123 -2.47 -4.03 -2.33
CA CYS A 123 -2.84 -4.78 -3.54
C CYS A 123 -1.71 -5.68 -4.03
N LYS A 124 -0.45 -5.27 -3.82
CA LYS A 124 0.75 -6.01 -4.23
C LYS A 124 1.71 -6.17 -3.04
N THR A 125 2.52 -7.22 -3.06
CA THR A 125 3.47 -7.52 -1.97
C THR A 125 4.71 -6.64 -1.97
N ASP A 126 5.07 -6.08 -3.14
CA ASP A 126 6.29 -5.31 -3.39
C ASP A 126 6.05 -3.81 -3.53
N SER A 127 4.84 -3.32 -3.22
CA SER A 127 4.52 -1.89 -3.27
C SER A 127 3.73 -1.42 -2.04
N LEU A 128 3.69 -0.09 -1.88
CA LEU A 128 2.85 0.57 -0.89
C LEU A 128 1.40 0.75 -1.37
N ASP A 129 1.13 0.44 -2.65
CA ASP A 129 -0.19 0.59 -3.25
C ASP A 129 -1.25 -0.17 -2.45
N MET A 130 -2.39 0.47 -2.25
CA MET A 130 -3.46 -0.08 -1.43
C MET A 130 -4.80 -0.04 -2.15
N CYS A 131 -5.64 -1.00 -1.80
CA CYS A 131 -6.99 -1.10 -2.29
C CYS A 131 -7.87 -0.05 -1.63
N ILE A 132 -8.53 0.76 -2.45
CA ILE A 132 -9.52 1.75 -2.03
C ILE A 132 -10.74 1.59 -2.92
N SER A 133 -11.88 1.25 -2.31
CA SER A 133 -13.14 0.96 -3.00
C SER A 133 -12.98 -0.07 -4.13
N GLY A 134 -12.14 -1.09 -3.91
CA GLY A 134 -11.89 -2.17 -4.87
C GLY A 134 -10.90 -1.83 -6.00
N ILE A 135 -10.31 -0.64 -6.01
CA ILE A 135 -9.33 -0.22 -7.01
C ILE A 135 -7.96 -0.09 -6.34
N CYS A 136 -6.90 -0.57 -6.99
CA CYS A 136 -5.55 -0.40 -6.48
C CYS A 136 -5.05 1.03 -6.72
N GLN A 137 -4.87 1.79 -5.64
CA GLN A 137 -4.44 3.18 -5.67
C GLN A 137 -2.96 3.29 -5.28
N ALA A 138 -2.25 4.20 -5.96
CA ALA A 138 -0.84 4.45 -5.71
C ALA A 138 -0.61 5.10 -4.34
N VAL A 139 0.45 4.68 -3.65
CA VAL A 139 0.91 5.28 -2.39
C VAL A 139 2.39 5.57 -2.52
N GLY A 140 2.79 6.82 -2.27
CA GLY A 140 4.19 7.23 -2.32
C GLY A 140 5.02 6.62 -1.19
N CYS A 141 6.35 6.67 -1.31
CA CYS A 141 7.27 6.22 -0.26
C CYS A 141 7.10 6.97 1.07
N ASP A 142 6.47 8.15 1.02
CA ASP A 142 6.08 9.00 2.15
C ASP A 142 4.80 8.49 2.85
N ARG A 143 4.27 7.35 2.41
CA ARG A 143 3.06 6.70 2.90
C ARG A 143 1.81 7.55 2.68
N GLN A 144 1.79 8.42 1.68
CA GLN A 144 0.64 9.24 1.32
C GLN A 144 -0.09 8.70 0.08
N LEU A 145 -1.42 8.57 0.19
CA LEU A 145 -2.28 8.14 -0.92
C LEU A 145 -2.22 9.16 -2.06
N GLY A 146 -1.90 8.70 -3.27
CA GLY A 146 -1.77 9.55 -4.46
C GLY A 146 -0.50 10.40 -4.51
N SER A 147 0.44 10.22 -3.58
CA SER A 147 1.74 10.89 -3.63
C SER A 147 2.63 10.30 -4.73
N ASN A 148 3.35 11.18 -5.43
CA ASN A 148 4.33 10.80 -6.45
C ASN A 148 5.74 10.59 -5.87
N ALA A 149 5.90 10.68 -4.54
CA ALA A 149 7.18 10.47 -3.88
C ALA A 149 7.68 9.03 -4.10
N LYS A 150 8.93 8.90 -4.55
CA LYS A 150 9.61 7.62 -4.79
C LYS A 150 10.90 7.59 -3.99
N GLU A 151 11.32 6.39 -3.63
CA GLU A 151 12.66 6.20 -3.09
C GLU A 151 13.70 6.54 -4.15
N ASP A 152 14.78 7.18 -3.72
CA ASP A 152 15.98 7.31 -4.53
C ASP A 152 16.72 5.95 -4.61
N ASN A 153 17.83 5.90 -5.34
CA ASN A 153 18.62 4.68 -5.46
C ASN A 153 19.18 4.20 -4.09
N CYS A 154 19.22 5.05 -3.08
CA CYS A 154 19.69 4.74 -1.75
C CYS A 154 18.59 4.18 -0.83
N GLY A 155 17.34 4.13 -1.30
CA GLY A 155 16.18 3.73 -0.52
C GLY A 155 15.69 4.84 0.42
N VAL A 156 16.05 6.10 0.15
CA VAL A 156 15.56 7.26 0.90
C VAL A 156 14.39 7.87 0.13
N CYS A 157 13.25 8.01 0.81
CA CYS A 157 12.07 8.58 0.20
C CYS A 157 12.30 10.04 -0.22
N ALA A 158 12.03 10.35 -1.49
CA ALA A 158 12.31 11.65 -2.11
C ALA A 158 13.76 12.13 -1.90
N GLY A 159 14.71 11.19 -1.79
CA GLY A 159 16.12 11.49 -1.64
C GLY A 159 16.76 11.98 -2.94
N ASP A 160 17.96 12.55 -2.80
CA ASP A 160 18.77 13.08 -3.89
C ASP A 160 19.91 12.14 -4.32
N GLY A 161 19.99 10.93 -3.73
CA GLY A 161 21.03 9.95 -3.99
C GLY A 161 22.35 10.19 -3.25
N SER A 162 22.42 11.19 -2.35
CA SER A 162 23.66 11.52 -1.62
C SER A 162 23.99 10.56 -0.46
N THR A 163 23.02 9.74 -0.03
CA THR A 163 23.12 8.89 1.18
C THR A 163 23.73 7.50 0.93
N CYS A 164 24.15 7.22 -0.29
CA CYS A 164 24.84 5.99 -0.65
C CYS A 164 25.79 6.23 -1.83
N ARG A 165 26.66 5.24 -2.11
CA ARG A 165 27.49 5.25 -3.32
C ARG A 165 27.37 3.93 -4.08
N LEU A 166 27.51 4.03 -5.39
CA LEU A 166 27.60 2.87 -6.27
C LEU A 166 28.91 2.12 -6.01
N VAL A 167 28.81 0.85 -5.62
CA VAL A 167 29.96 -0.04 -5.49
C VAL A 167 29.89 -1.11 -6.58
N ARG A 168 30.97 -1.21 -7.37
CA ARG A 168 31.12 -2.31 -8.34
C ARG A 168 31.60 -3.55 -7.58
N GLY A 169 30.70 -4.48 -7.30
CA GLY A 169 31.03 -5.77 -6.71
C GLY A 169 31.23 -6.85 -7.77
N GLN A 170 32.38 -7.54 -7.76
CA GLN A 170 32.49 -8.85 -8.40
C GLN A 170 31.92 -9.88 -7.42
N SER A 171 30.71 -10.36 -7.68
CA SER A 171 30.14 -11.47 -6.91
C SER A 171 30.93 -12.75 -7.21
N LYS A 172 31.90 -13.10 -6.34
CA LYS A 172 32.46 -14.46 -6.28
C LYS A 172 31.38 -15.35 -5.68
N THR A 173 30.51 -15.83 -6.55
CA THR A 173 29.51 -16.80 -6.18
C THR A 173 30.27 -18.11 -5.91
N HIS A 174 30.30 -18.55 -4.64
CA HIS A 174 30.92 -19.83 -4.26
C HIS A 174 30.00 -20.94 -4.77
N VAL A 175 30.06 -21.20 -6.09
CA VAL A 175 29.23 -22.18 -6.79
C VAL A 175 29.97 -23.52 -6.76
N SER A 176 29.36 -24.52 -6.11
CA SER A 176 29.75 -25.93 -6.21
C SER A 176 29.90 -26.36 -7.68
N PRO A 177 30.77 -27.33 -8.01
CA PRO A 177 31.48 -27.39 -9.30
C PRO A 177 30.69 -27.72 -10.58
N GLU A 178 29.36 -27.54 -10.65
CA GLU A 178 28.57 -28.12 -11.74
C GLU A 178 27.80 -27.17 -12.67
N LYS A 179 27.83 -25.84 -12.50
CA LYS A 179 27.19 -24.94 -13.47
C LYS A 179 28.05 -23.72 -13.83
N ARG A 180 29.02 -23.94 -14.72
CA ARG A 180 29.66 -22.84 -15.48
C ARG A 180 28.69 -22.35 -16.56
N ARG A 181 28.17 -21.13 -16.38
CA ARG A 181 27.96 -20.07 -17.41
C ARG A 181 26.95 -19.05 -16.86
N TYR A 182 27.47 -17.92 -16.37
CA TYR A 182 27.07 -16.54 -16.74
C TYR A 182 27.72 -15.56 -15.72
N THR A 183 28.84 -14.94 -16.08
CA THR A 183 29.39 -13.82 -15.32
C THR A 183 28.52 -12.59 -15.57
N ARG A 184 27.63 -12.26 -14.63
CA ARG A 184 26.93 -10.96 -14.61
C ARG A 184 27.61 -10.08 -13.58
N SER A 185 28.27 -9.02 -14.03
CA SER A 185 28.71 -7.93 -13.16
C SER A 185 27.46 -7.33 -12.50
N SER A 186 27.21 -7.59 -11.22
CA SER A 186 26.11 -6.95 -10.48
C SER A 186 26.63 -5.74 -9.73
N GLN A 187 26.12 -4.57 -10.06
CA GLN A 187 26.38 -3.35 -9.31
C GLN A 187 25.53 -3.39 -8.03
N LEU A 188 26.16 -3.14 -6.87
CA LEU A 188 25.49 -3.06 -5.58
C LEU A 188 25.63 -1.62 -5.05
N LEU A 189 24.67 -1.17 -4.25
CA LEU A 189 24.74 0.14 -3.58
C LEU A 189 25.07 -0.10 -2.11
N GLN A 190 26.08 0.60 -1.59
CA GLN A 190 26.46 0.49 -0.18
C GLN A 190 25.94 1.72 0.57
N LYS A 191 25.02 1.50 1.51
CA LYS A 191 24.46 2.53 2.39
C LYS A 191 25.53 3.02 3.36
N TYR A 192 25.61 4.32 3.62
CA TYR A 192 26.44 4.85 4.70
C TYR A 192 25.73 4.63 6.04
N THR A 193 26.45 4.11 7.03
CA THR A 193 26.01 4.14 8.43
C THR A 193 26.61 5.38 9.07
N PHE A 194 25.86 6.48 9.13
CA PHE A 194 26.25 7.58 10.00
C PHE A 194 25.95 7.16 11.43
N GLY A 195 26.95 6.56 12.08
CA GLY A 195 26.91 6.36 13.52
C GLY A 195 26.79 7.72 14.19
N ALA A 196 25.65 7.98 14.83
CA ALA A 196 25.52 9.07 15.78
C ALA A 196 26.51 8.80 16.91
N THR A 197 27.67 9.44 16.84
CA THR A 197 28.56 9.56 17.99
C THR A 197 27.88 10.52 18.95
N GLN A 198 27.23 9.97 19.99
CA GLN A 198 26.94 10.73 21.19
C GLN A 198 28.28 11.24 21.73
N THR A 199 28.48 12.55 21.66
CA THR A 199 29.52 13.21 22.44
C THR A 199 28.96 13.40 23.84
N ALA A 200 29.72 12.89 24.81
CA ALA A 200 29.53 13.08 26.24
C ALA A 200 29.81 14.54 26.66
#